data_AF-A0A7K8V4R6-F1
#
_entry.id   AF-A0A7K8V4R6-F1
#
_cell.length_a   1.000
_cell.length_b   1.000
_cell.length_c   1.000
_cell.angle_alpha   90.00
_cell.angle_beta   90.00
_cell.angle_gamma   90.00
#
_symmetry.space_group_name_H-M   'P 1'
#
loop_
_entity.id
_entity.type
_entity.pdbx_description
1 polymer ?
#
loop_
_entity_poly.entity_id
_entity_poly.type
_entity_poly.pdbx_seq_one_letter_code
_entity_poly.pdbx_strand_id
1 'polypeptide(L)'
;SNRNSYKKNICIDMLRQGYHESFSELFTLIQKWNALREAAGPGSAIWQQKSLEEQPDKLDQLCHFLTRAEAAQRAGRYEEVYDNQLNLAYYCFSDPEDKWLSNYFYEQCFNTAQLIKIDGGKREAQAHANMGLISEEQGHVMKAAEHYEVFYQLTEGSTWKDETGHTYNSLACEHLWRIYTLLADKMLENKEHQQAIKTLIKALKMAKEGGDKMMEGEATYYLSLAYHFAGEQQTALSILNTSVKIFTALCDSAGLGRAYTAIAKILV
;
A
#
# COMPACT_ATOMS: atom_id res chain seq x y z
N SER A 1 -16.73 45.49 -9.47
CA SER A 1 -17.45 44.27 -9.05
C SER A 1 -16.39 43.19 -8.79
N ASN A 2 -15.91 43.07 -7.56
CA ASN A 2 -14.95 42.03 -7.18
C ASN A 2 -15.73 40.72 -7.07
N ARG A 3 -15.84 39.97 -8.18
CA ARG A 3 -16.34 38.60 -8.15
C ARG A 3 -15.31 37.82 -7.33
N ASN A 4 -15.66 37.47 -6.08
CA ASN A 4 -14.82 36.59 -5.27
C ASN A 4 -14.50 35.34 -6.09
N SER A 5 -13.23 34.92 -6.12
CA SER A 5 -12.85 33.66 -6.75
C SER A 5 -13.61 32.50 -6.08
N TYR A 6 -13.85 31.42 -6.82
CA TYR A 6 -14.59 30.26 -6.34
C TYR A 6 -14.06 29.75 -4.98
N LYS A 7 -12.74 29.54 -4.91
CA LYS A 7 -11.99 29.25 -3.67
C LYS A 7 -12.35 30.19 -2.52
N LYS A 8 -12.39 31.51 -2.76
CA LYS A 8 -12.64 32.50 -1.72
C LYS A 8 -14.04 32.38 -1.12
N ASN A 9 -15.04 32.02 -1.92
CA ASN A 9 -16.39 31.78 -1.40
C ASN A 9 -16.43 30.54 -0.50
N ILE A 10 -15.83 29.43 -0.94
CA ILE A 10 -15.74 28.20 -0.14
C ILE A 10 -15.04 28.46 1.21
N CYS A 11 -13.88 29.10 1.19
CA CYS A 11 -13.15 29.43 2.40
C CYS A 11 -13.97 30.31 3.37
N ILE A 12 -14.69 31.31 2.85
CA ILE A 12 -15.56 32.17 3.66
C ILE A 12 -16.70 31.36 4.28
N ASP A 13 -17.31 30.46 3.52
CA ASP A 13 -18.45 29.66 3.99
C ASP A 13 -18.02 28.63 5.05
N MET A 14 -16.84 28.02 4.92
CA MET A 14 -16.26 27.15 5.96
C MET A 14 -16.06 27.91 7.27
N LEU A 15 -15.43 29.08 7.22
CA LEU A 15 -15.19 29.92 8.40
C LEU A 15 -16.48 30.42 9.04
N ARG A 16 -17.48 30.81 8.24
CA ARG A 16 -18.81 31.23 8.74
C ARG A 16 -19.54 30.11 9.49
N GLN A 17 -19.38 28.87 9.03
CA GLN A 17 -19.93 27.69 9.69
C GLN A 17 -19.06 27.20 10.86
N GLY A 18 -17.93 27.87 11.11
CA GLY A 18 -17.02 27.60 12.21
C GLY A 18 -15.97 26.52 11.95
N TYR A 19 -15.86 25.98 10.73
CA TYR A 19 -14.91 24.93 10.34
C TYR A 19 -13.50 25.49 10.08
N HIS A 20 -12.80 25.86 11.15
CA HIS A 20 -11.50 26.52 11.09
C HIS A 20 -10.36 25.52 10.82
N GLU A 21 -10.45 24.30 11.35
CA GLU A 21 -9.44 23.25 11.10
C GLU A 21 -9.50 22.80 9.64
N SER A 22 -10.71 22.52 9.12
CA SER A 22 -10.92 22.17 7.71
C SER A 22 -10.43 23.29 6.79
N PHE A 23 -10.68 24.55 7.15
CA PHE A 23 -10.18 25.71 6.38
C PHE A 23 -8.65 25.74 6.37
N SER A 24 -8.01 25.55 7.54
CA SER A 24 -6.56 25.55 7.66
C SER A 24 -5.94 24.42 6.85
N GLU A 25 -6.51 23.21 6.93
CA GLU A 25 -6.06 22.04 6.18
C GLU A 25 -6.18 22.26 4.67
N LEU A 26 -7.34 22.71 4.18
CA LEU A 26 -7.52 23.03 2.76
C LEU A 26 -6.51 24.08 2.28
N PHE A 27 -6.27 25.11 3.09
CA PHE A 27 -5.29 26.16 2.77
C PHE A 27 -3.87 25.59 2.69
N THR A 28 -3.47 24.74 3.64
CA THR A 28 -2.17 24.07 3.64
C THR A 28 -2.01 23.16 2.41
N LEU A 29 -3.04 22.41 2.02
CA LEU A 29 -3.00 21.55 0.83
C LEU A 29 -2.77 22.36 -0.45
N ILE A 30 -3.45 23.48 -0.59
CA ILE A 30 -3.27 24.40 -1.71
C ILE A 30 -1.84 24.95 -1.75
N GLN A 31 -1.30 25.36 -0.60
CA GLN A 31 0.09 25.84 -0.51
C GLN A 31 1.09 24.74 -0.86
N LYS A 32 0.88 23.51 -0.38
CA LYS A 32 1.72 22.36 -0.67
C LYS A 32 1.72 22.03 -2.17
N TRP A 33 0.55 22.05 -2.83
CA TRP A 33 0.46 21.86 -4.27
C TRP A 33 1.27 22.92 -5.03
N ASN A 34 1.11 24.20 -4.68
CA ASN A 34 1.88 25.28 -5.30
C ASN A 34 3.39 25.08 -5.10
N ALA A 35 3.83 24.69 -3.90
CA ALA A 35 5.24 24.42 -3.62
C ALA A 35 5.78 23.22 -4.42
N LEU A 36 5.01 22.13 -4.55
CA LEU A 36 5.37 20.97 -5.38
C LEU A 36 5.50 21.36 -6.86
N ARG A 37 4.56 22.18 -7.35
CA ARG A 37 4.58 22.70 -8.72
C ARG A 37 5.84 23.54 -8.98
N GLU A 38 6.13 24.50 -8.10
CA GLU A 38 7.31 25.36 -8.20
C GLU A 38 8.62 24.55 -8.14
N ALA A 39 8.70 23.56 -7.26
CA ALA A 39 9.87 22.69 -7.15
C ALA A 39 10.10 21.81 -8.40
N ALA A 40 9.03 21.36 -9.05
CA ALA A 40 9.11 20.53 -10.25
C ALA A 40 9.42 21.35 -11.53
N GLY A 41 9.11 22.65 -11.53
CA GLY A 41 9.46 23.60 -12.58
C GLY A 41 8.62 23.50 -13.87
N PRO A 42 8.81 24.45 -14.82
CA PRO A 42 7.91 24.69 -15.96
C PRO A 42 7.67 23.53 -16.94
N GLY A 43 8.58 22.57 -17.00
CA GLY A 43 8.50 21.42 -17.92
C GLY A 43 7.85 20.17 -17.31
N SER A 44 7.46 20.21 -16.04
CA SER A 44 6.87 19.07 -15.34
C SER A 44 5.37 18.91 -15.62
N ALA A 45 4.84 17.69 -15.47
CA ALA A 45 3.40 17.43 -15.62
C ALA A 45 2.55 18.29 -14.67
N ILE A 46 2.96 18.37 -13.39
CA ILE A 46 2.28 19.20 -12.37
C ILE A 46 2.25 20.69 -12.74
N TRP A 47 3.23 21.18 -13.52
CA TRP A 47 3.22 22.56 -13.98
C TRP A 47 2.11 22.85 -15.00
N GLN A 48 1.83 21.88 -15.86
CA GLN A 48 0.83 21.96 -16.93
C GLN A 48 -0.60 21.74 -16.41
N GLN A 49 -0.73 21.20 -15.21
CA GLN A 49 -2.02 21.02 -14.54
C GLN A 49 -2.61 22.35 -14.07
N LYS A 50 -3.94 22.40 -14.07
CA LYS A 50 -4.69 23.48 -13.42
C LYS A 50 -4.41 23.47 -11.93
N SER A 51 -4.26 24.64 -11.32
CA SER A 51 -4.08 24.72 -9.87
C SER A 51 -5.24 24.05 -9.14
N LEU A 52 -4.98 23.50 -7.96
CA LEU A 52 -6.04 23.02 -7.07
C LEU A 52 -7.13 24.10 -6.86
N GLU A 53 -6.74 25.37 -6.88
CA GLU A 53 -7.65 26.52 -6.76
C GLU A 53 -8.59 26.73 -7.97
N GLU A 54 -8.24 26.15 -9.11
CA GLU A 54 -8.92 26.28 -10.40
C GLU A 54 -9.72 25.01 -10.75
N GLN A 55 -9.79 24.06 -9.83
CA GLN A 55 -10.52 22.79 -9.97
C GLN A 55 -11.73 22.78 -9.02
N PRO A 56 -12.88 23.36 -9.41
CA PRO A 56 -14.02 23.55 -8.53
C PRO A 56 -14.58 22.24 -7.97
N ASP A 57 -14.69 21.20 -8.79
CA ASP A 57 -15.18 19.89 -8.36
C ASP A 57 -14.30 19.28 -7.26
N LYS A 58 -12.98 19.42 -7.38
CA LYS A 58 -12.01 18.93 -6.40
C LYS A 58 -12.07 19.74 -5.11
N LEU A 59 -12.22 21.06 -5.20
CA LEU A 59 -12.42 21.92 -4.03
C LEU A 59 -13.73 21.59 -3.30
N ASP A 60 -14.79 21.25 -4.03
CA ASP A 60 -16.07 20.84 -3.44
C ASP A 60 -15.95 19.52 -2.70
N GLN A 61 -15.29 18.52 -3.29
CA GLN A 61 -15.05 17.24 -2.62
C GLN A 61 -14.17 17.41 -1.37
N LEU A 62 -13.07 18.17 -1.48
CA LEU A 62 -12.23 18.49 -0.33
C LEU A 62 -13.03 19.18 0.78
N CYS A 63 -13.77 20.24 0.44
CA CYS A 63 -14.60 20.95 1.41
C CYS A 63 -15.64 20.03 2.06
N HIS A 64 -16.34 19.22 1.26
CA HIS A 64 -17.38 18.31 1.73
C HIS A 64 -16.86 17.33 2.78
N PHE A 65 -15.78 16.61 2.46
CA PHE A 65 -15.26 15.59 3.37
C PHE A 65 -14.46 16.17 4.54
N LEU A 66 -13.70 17.27 4.35
CA LEU A 66 -12.97 17.93 5.44
C LEU A 66 -13.93 18.45 6.51
N THR A 67 -14.98 19.18 6.11
CA THR A 67 -15.96 19.71 7.07
C THR A 67 -16.71 18.62 7.82
N ARG A 68 -17.01 17.49 7.15
CA ARG A 68 -17.60 16.31 7.79
C ARG A 68 -16.63 15.64 8.77
N ALA A 69 -15.35 15.51 8.41
CA ALA A 69 -14.32 14.98 9.29
C ALA A 69 -14.16 15.86 10.54
N GLU A 70 -14.09 17.19 10.40
CA GLU A 70 -14.00 18.10 11.54
C GLU A 70 -15.25 18.03 12.42
N ALA A 71 -16.46 17.96 11.83
CA ALA A 71 -17.69 17.80 12.59
C ALA A 71 -17.71 16.48 13.39
N ALA A 72 -17.26 15.37 12.77
CA ALA A 72 -17.14 14.08 13.42
C ALA A 72 -16.09 14.09 14.55
N GLN A 73 -14.96 14.73 14.32
CA GLN A 73 -13.88 14.89 15.31
C GLN A 73 -14.36 15.65 16.54
N ARG A 74 -15.10 16.76 16.36
CA ARG A 74 -15.71 17.52 17.46
C ARG A 74 -16.71 16.69 18.26
N ALA A 75 -17.37 15.75 17.60
CA ALA A 75 -18.29 14.81 18.23
C ALA A 75 -17.59 13.57 18.83
N GLY A 76 -16.27 13.46 18.76
CA GLY A 76 -15.49 12.31 19.23
C GLY A 76 -15.69 11.03 18.41
N ARG A 77 -16.25 11.14 17.20
CA ARG A 77 -16.57 9.99 16.32
C ARG A 77 -15.42 9.73 15.36
N TYR A 78 -14.32 9.18 15.86
CA TYR A 78 -13.10 8.96 15.07
C TYR A 78 -13.27 7.97 13.91
N GLU A 79 -14.23 7.04 13.98
CA GLU A 79 -14.58 6.17 12.85
C GLU A 79 -15.08 6.97 11.65
N GLU A 80 -15.96 7.96 11.88
CA GLU A 80 -16.44 8.85 10.83
C GLU A 80 -15.30 9.75 10.30
N VAL A 81 -14.39 10.21 11.17
CA VAL A 81 -13.21 10.97 10.73
C VAL A 81 -12.38 10.14 9.74
N TYR A 82 -12.08 8.89 10.12
CA TYR A 82 -11.34 7.96 9.27
C TYR A 82 -12.06 7.71 7.94
N ASP A 83 -13.36 7.43 7.97
CA ASP A 83 -14.12 7.13 6.75
C ASP A 83 -14.16 8.35 5.80
N ASN A 84 -14.26 9.59 6.31
CA ASN A 84 -14.17 10.79 5.47
C ASN A 84 -12.76 11.00 4.89
N GLN A 85 -11.71 10.77 5.67
CA GLN A 85 -10.32 10.83 5.19
C GLN A 85 -10.03 9.76 4.13
N LEU A 86 -10.55 8.54 4.32
CA LEU A 86 -10.38 7.44 3.38
C LEU A 86 -11.09 7.73 2.05
N ASN A 87 -12.29 8.31 2.09
CA ASN A 87 -13.01 8.75 0.89
C ASN A 87 -12.21 9.81 0.11
N LEU A 88 -11.55 10.75 0.80
CA LEU A 88 -10.65 11.71 0.16
C LEU A 88 -9.43 11.02 -0.46
N ALA A 89 -8.84 10.04 0.24
CA ALA A 89 -7.72 9.27 -0.29
C ALA A 89 -8.09 8.54 -1.58
N TYR A 90 -9.25 7.87 -1.61
CA TYR A 90 -9.75 7.15 -2.80
C TYR A 90 -10.14 8.07 -3.95
N TYR A 91 -10.81 9.19 -3.65
CA TYR A 91 -11.13 10.19 -4.67
C TYR A 91 -9.86 10.70 -5.37
N CYS A 92 -8.81 11.01 -4.59
CA CYS A 92 -7.53 11.48 -5.12
C CYS A 92 -6.69 10.36 -5.75
N PHE A 93 -6.94 9.10 -5.42
CA PHE A 93 -6.21 7.96 -6.00
C PHE A 93 -6.55 7.74 -7.48
N SER A 94 -7.73 8.18 -7.92
CA SER A 94 -8.21 7.98 -9.29
C SER A 94 -7.41 8.74 -10.35
N ASP A 95 -6.65 9.76 -9.94
CA ASP A 95 -5.79 10.56 -10.80
C ASP A 95 -4.30 10.36 -10.41
N PRO A 96 -3.44 9.84 -11.29
CA PRO A 96 -2.00 9.69 -11.03
C PRO A 96 -1.32 10.99 -10.58
N GLU A 97 -1.87 12.14 -10.98
CA GLU A 97 -1.35 13.47 -10.67
C GLU A 97 -1.64 13.91 -9.23
N ASP A 98 -2.69 13.36 -8.63
CA ASP A 98 -3.12 13.63 -7.24
C ASP A 98 -2.57 12.62 -6.24
N LYS A 99 -1.67 11.75 -6.67
CA LYS A 99 -1.10 10.70 -5.82
C LYS A 99 -0.51 11.24 -4.51
N TRP A 100 0.13 12.41 -4.54
CA TRP A 100 0.65 13.05 -3.34
C TRP A 100 -0.45 13.43 -2.33
N LEU A 101 -1.63 13.80 -2.82
CA LEU A 101 -2.80 14.19 -2.03
C LEU A 101 -3.48 12.94 -1.48
N SER A 102 -3.58 11.88 -2.28
CA SER A 102 -4.03 10.55 -1.82
C SER A 102 -3.16 10.04 -0.67
N ASN A 103 -1.84 10.07 -0.83
CA ASN A 103 -0.88 9.66 0.20
C ASN A 103 -1.01 10.49 1.48
N TYR A 104 -1.22 11.80 1.35
CA TYR A 104 -1.48 12.66 2.51
C TYR A 104 -2.70 12.19 3.31
N PHE A 105 -3.82 11.89 2.64
CA PHE A 105 -5.03 11.44 3.34
C PHE A 105 -4.90 10.03 3.91
N TYR A 106 -4.14 9.13 3.28
CA TYR A 106 -3.81 7.84 3.89
C TYR A 106 -2.95 7.99 5.14
N GLU A 107 -1.99 8.92 5.18
CA GLU A 107 -1.24 9.26 6.39
C GLU A 107 -2.16 9.82 7.48
N GLN A 108 -3.13 10.67 7.14
CA GLN A 108 -4.14 11.13 8.08
C GLN A 108 -5.01 9.97 8.60
N CYS A 109 -5.45 9.07 7.71
CA CYS A 109 -6.18 7.85 8.10
C CYS A 109 -5.38 7.03 9.11
N PHE A 110 -4.08 6.86 8.89
CA PHE A 110 -3.20 6.12 9.80
C PHE A 110 -3.16 6.75 11.20
N ASN A 111 -2.98 8.07 11.29
CA ASN A 111 -3.00 8.78 12.57
C ASN A 111 -4.36 8.65 13.27
N THR A 112 -5.46 8.79 12.54
CA THR A 112 -6.81 8.65 13.08
C THR A 112 -7.10 7.23 13.54
N ALA A 113 -6.66 6.22 12.79
CA ALA A 113 -6.90 4.81 13.11
C ALA A 113 -6.31 4.43 14.48
N GLN A 114 -5.16 5.00 14.86
CA GLN A 114 -4.54 4.78 16.17
C GLN A 114 -5.42 5.25 17.34
N LEU A 115 -6.35 6.18 17.10
CA LEU A 115 -7.29 6.70 18.09
C LEU A 115 -8.57 5.85 18.20
N ILE A 116 -8.85 4.99 17.23
CA ILE A 116 -10.04 4.14 17.20
C ILE A 116 -9.75 2.87 18.01
N LYS A 117 -10.59 2.59 19.03
CA LYS A 117 -10.45 1.40 19.89
C LYS A 117 -11.64 0.45 19.84
N ILE A 118 -12.70 0.84 19.14
CA ILE A 118 -14.00 0.17 19.21
C ILE A 118 -14.26 -0.83 18.08
N ASP A 119 -13.48 -0.78 17.00
CA ASP A 119 -13.69 -1.60 15.80
C ASP A 119 -12.83 -2.88 15.76
N GLY A 120 -12.22 -3.23 16.89
CA GLY A 120 -11.33 -4.40 17.01
C GLY A 120 -10.02 -4.27 16.25
N GLY A 121 -9.63 -3.07 15.78
CA GLY A 121 -8.40 -2.83 15.04
C GLY A 121 -8.56 -2.93 13.52
N LYS A 122 -9.79 -3.00 13.00
CA LYS A 122 -10.05 -3.14 11.56
C LYS A 122 -9.48 -1.98 10.74
N ARG A 123 -9.76 -0.74 11.16
CA ARG A 123 -9.25 0.46 10.46
C ARG A 123 -7.75 0.65 10.66
N GLU A 124 -7.20 0.21 11.81
CA GLU A 124 -5.76 0.18 12.05
C GLU A 124 -5.08 -0.79 11.07
N ALA A 125 -5.62 -1.98 10.89
CA ALA A 125 -5.16 -2.96 9.91
C ALA A 125 -5.20 -2.38 8.48
N GLN A 126 -6.34 -1.79 8.07
CA GLN A 126 -6.47 -1.17 6.75
C GLN A 126 -5.48 -0.01 6.55
N ALA A 127 -5.25 0.80 7.58
CA ALA A 127 -4.28 1.88 7.51
C ALA A 127 -2.84 1.37 7.37
N HIS A 128 -2.48 0.30 8.09
CA HIS A 128 -1.18 -0.36 7.91
C HIS A 128 -1.00 -0.90 6.49
N ALA A 129 -2.02 -1.51 5.89
CA ALA A 129 -1.96 -1.95 4.49
C ALA A 129 -1.68 -0.78 3.53
N ASN A 130 -2.39 0.35 3.69
CA ASN A 130 -2.19 1.55 2.87
C ASN A 130 -0.78 2.16 3.05
N MET A 131 -0.29 2.23 4.29
CA MET A 131 1.07 2.72 4.57
C MET A 131 2.16 1.79 4.02
N GLY A 132 1.90 0.48 3.96
CA GLY A 132 2.76 -0.49 3.30
C GLY A 132 2.89 -0.20 1.80
N LEU A 133 1.76 0.05 1.13
CA LEU A 133 1.73 0.39 -0.30
C LEU A 133 2.48 1.70 -0.59
N ILE A 134 2.23 2.75 0.20
CA ILE A 134 2.94 4.03 0.08
C ILE A 134 4.46 3.84 0.26
N SER A 135 4.86 3.02 1.23
CA SER A 135 6.28 2.72 1.48
C SER A 135 6.92 1.98 0.31
N GLU A 136 6.22 1.04 -0.33
CA GLU A 136 6.70 0.36 -1.54
C GLU A 136 6.91 1.33 -2.70
N GLU A 137 5.95 2.22 -2.94
CA GLU A 137 6.02 3.20 -4.01
C GLU A 137 7.17 4.20 -3.84
N GLN A 138 7.50 4.52 -2.59
CA GLN A 138 8.66 5.35 -2.26
C GLN A 138 9.99 4.57 -2.30
N GLY A 139 9.95 3.26 -2.55
CA GLY A 139 11.13 2.39 -2.56
C GLY A 139 11.62 1.97 -1.16
N HIS A 140 10.88 2.32 -0.10
CA HIS A 140 11.18 1.96 1.28
C HIS A 140 10.73 0.54 1.63
N VAL A 141 11.30 -0.46 0.93
CA VAL A 141 10.87 -1.87 0.99
C VAL A 141 10.84 -2.45 2.42
N MET A 142 11.81 -2.09 3.28
CA MET A 142 11.83 -2.56 4.68
C MET A 142 10.67 -1.99 5.50
N LYS A 143 10.36 -0.69 5.36
CA LYS A 143 9.22 -0.07 6.04
C LYS A 143 7.89 -0.63 5.57
N ALA A 144 7.79 -0.92 4.27
CA ALA A 144 6.63 -1.63 3.72
C ALA A 144 6.42 -2.99 4.40
N ALA A 145 7.50 -3.77 4.55
CA ALA A 145 7.41 -5.06 5.24
C ALA A 145 6.95 -4.91 6.70
N GLU A 146 7.47 -3.92 7.45
CA GLU A 146 7.03 -3.64 8.83
C GLU A 146 5.52 -3.34 8.90
N HIS A 147 5.02 -2.49 7.99
CA HIS A 147 3.59 -2.18 7.93
C HIS A 147 2.75 -3.42 7.60
N TYR A 148 3.18 -4.26 6.66
CA TYR A 148 2.46 -5.48 6.31
C TYR A 148 2.54 -6.56 7.40
N GLU A 149 3.62 -6.62 8.18
CA GLU A 149 3.73 -7.54 9.32
C GLU A 149 2.71 -7.18 10.39
N VAL A 150 2.53 -5.88 10.69
CA VAL A 150 1.48 -5.41 11.61
C VAL A 150 0.09 -5.67 11.02
N PHE A 151 -0.11 -5.42 9.73
CA PHE A 151 -1.38 -5.74 9.05
C PHE A 151 -1.73 -7.22 9.17
N TYR A 152 -0.77 -8.13 8.95
CA TYR A 152 -0.97 -9.57 9.13
C TYR A 152 -1.37 -9.91 10.57
N GLN A 153 -0.66 -9.38 11.57
CA GLN A 153 -0.94 -9.64 12.99
C GLN A 153 -2.33 -9.18 13.40
N LEU A 154 -2.76 -7.99 12.96
CA LEU A 154 -4.08 -7.46 13.30
C LEU A 154 -5.23 -8.23 12.64
N THR A 155 -4.96 -8.93 11.54
CA THR A 155 -5.99 -9.61 10.75
C THR A 155 -6.08 -11.11 11.06
N GLU A 156 -5.12 -11.65 11.81
CA GLU A 156 -5.09 -13.05 12.23
C GLU A 156 -6.34 -13.40 13.05
N GLY A 157 -7.10 -14.40 12.60
CA GLY A 157 -8.37 -14.80 13.22
C GLY A 157 -9.55 -13.86 12.98
N SER A 158 -9.37 -12.74 12.26
CA SER A 158 -10.47 -11.87 11.86
C SER A 158 -11.28 -12.48 10.71
N THR A 159 -12.55 -12.10 10.59
CA THR A 159 -13.40 -12.43 9.43
C THR A 159 -13.56 -11.24 8.50
N TRP A 160 -12.65 -10.26 8.58
CA TRP A 160 -12.75 -9.02 7.82
C TRP A 160 -12.47 -9.27 6.34
N LYS A 161 -13.27 -8.60 5.51
CA LYS A 161 -13.17 -8.65 4.06
C LYS A 161 -13.14 -7.25 3.49
N ASP A 162 -12.47 -7.12 2.34
CA ASP A 162 -12.51 -5.92 1.52
C ASP A 162 -13.79 -5.89 0.66
N GLU A 163 -13.91 -4.86 -0.16
CA GLU A 163 -15.06 -4.68 -1.07
C GLU A 163 -15.12 -5.77 -2.16
N THR A 164 -13.99 -6.40 -2.48
CA THR A 164 -13.90 -7.48 -3.48
C THR A 164 -14.22 -8.85 -2.89
N GLY A 165 -14.35 -8.95 -1.57
CA GLY A 165 -14.67 -10.18 -0.84
C GLY A 165 -13.45 -10.99 -0.40
N HIS A 166 -12.23 -10.53 -0.67
CA HIS A 166 -11.00 -11.09 -0.16
C HIS A 166 -10.86 -10.82 1.33
N THR A 167 -10.37 -11.81 2.08
CA THR A 167 -10.12 -11.62 3.51
C THR A 167 -8.92 -10.71 3.73
N TYR A 168 -8.94 -9.90 4.78
CA TYR A 168 -7.77 -9.06 5.09
C TYR A 168 -6.53 -9.91 5.38
N ASN A 169 -6.71 -11.09 6.00
CA ASN A 169 -5.60 -12.00 6.27
C ASN A 169 -4.98 -12.56 4.97
N SER A 170 -5.79 -12.93 3.97
CA SER A 170 -5.26 -13.37 2.68
C SER A 170 -4.52 -12.25 1.95
N LEU A 171 -5.05 -11.01 1.99
CA LEU A 171 -4.37 -9.84 1.43
C LEU A 171 -3.03 -9.55 2.13
N ALA A 172 -3.00 -9.66 3.47
CA ALA A 172 -1.76 -9.50 4.23
C ALA A 172 -0.70 -10.55 3.85
N CYS A 173 -1.12 -11.81 3.68
CA CYS A 173 -0.25 -12.90 3.23
C CYS A 173 0.31 -12.62 1.83
N GLU A 174 -0.52 -12.15 0.90
CA GLU A 174 -0.10 -11.78 -0.45
C GLU A 174 0.94 -10.64 -0.43
N HIS A 175 0.66 -9.56 0.29
CA HIS A 175 1.59 -8.43 0.42
C HIS A 175 2.92 -8.86 1.06
N LEU A 176 2.88 -9.67 2.13
CA LEU A 176 4.08 -10.15 2.81
C LEU A 176 4.90 -11.10 1.96
N TRP A 177 4.26 -12.03 1.25
CA TRP A 177 4.96 -12.88 0.28
C TRP A 177 5.73 -12.00 -0.73
N ARG A 178 5.08 -10.96 -1.26
CA ARG A 178 5.64 -10.10 -2.32
C ARG A 178 6.83 -9.33 -1.81
N ILE A 179 6.65 -8.66 -0.67
CA ILE A 179 7.69 -7.80 -0.11
C ILE A 179 8.90 -8.63 0.34
N TYR A 180 8.69 -9.80 0.93
CA TYR A 180 9.79 -10.68 1.34
C TYR A 180 10.54 -11.24 0.13
N THR A 181 9.84 -11.58 -0.96
CA THR A 181 10.50 -12.02 -2.20
C THR A 181 11.37 -10.91 -2.78
N LEU A 182 10.86 -9.66 -2.80
CA LEU A 182 11.63 -8.49 -3.25
C LEU A 182 12.85 -8.20 -2.36
N LEU A 183 12.70 -8.32 -1.04
CA LEU A 183 13.81 -8.17 -0.10
C LEU A 183 14.88 -9.25 -0.30
N ALA A 184 14.44 -10.50 -0.48
CA ALA A 184 15.35 -11.61 -0.71
C ALA A 184 16.11 -11.47 -2.03
N ASP A 185 15.48 -10.96 -3.08
CA ASP A 185 16.14 -10.71 -4.37
C ASP A 185 17.30 -9.71 -4.21
N LYS A 186 17.05 -8.58 -3.53
CA LYS A 186 18.11 -7.61 -3.18
C LYS A 186 19.22 -8.23 -2.31
N MET A 187 18.87 -9.09 -1.35
CA MET A 187 19.85 -9.82 -0.55
C MET A 187 20.70 -10.78 -1.41
N LEU A 188 20.11 -11.44 -2.41
CA LEU A 188 20.85 -12.30 -3.34
C LEU A 188 21.81 -11.51 -4.22
N GLU A 189 21.41 -10.34 -4.71
CA GLU A 189 22.29 -9.40 -5.44
C GLU A 189 23.50 -8.99 -4.60
N ASN A 190 23.28 -8.74 -3.30
CA ASN A 190 24.33 -8.41 -2.33
C ASN A 190 25.14 -9.62 -1.83
N LYS A 191 24.87 -10.83 -2.33
CA LYS A 191 25.48 -12.11 -1.90
C LYS A 191 25.21 -12.49 -0.44
N GLU A 192 24.12 -11.97 0.15
CA GLU A 192 23.66 -12.25 1.50
C GLU A 192 22.78 -13.52 1.54
N HIS A 193 23.29 -14.63 0.98
CA HIS A 193 22.50 -15.82 0.68
C HIS A 193 21.75 -16.41 1.89
N GLN A 194 22.39 -16.44 3.06
CA GLN A 194 21.77 -16.97 4.28
C GLN A 194 20.63 -16.09 4.81
N GLN A 195 20.69 -14.78 4.58
CA GLN A 195 19.58 -13.88 4.92
C GLN A 195 18.45 -14.02 3.91
N ALA A 196 18.76 -14.09 2.62
CA ALA A 196 17.79 -14.33 1.56
C ALA A 196 16.98 -15.62 1.81
N ILE A 197 17.65 -16.72 2.18
CA ILE A 197 17.00 -18.00 2.52
C ILE A 197 16.02 -17.81 3.69
N LYS A 198 16.45 -17.16 4.78
CA LYS A 198 15.57 -16.91 5.94
C LYS A 198 14.35 -16.07 5.56
N THR A 199 14.53 -15.05 4.73
CA THR A 199 13.44 -14.20 4.25
C THR A 199 12.49 -14.95 3.33
N LEU A 200 13.00 -15.80 2.43
CA LEU A 200 12.18 -16.64 1.54
C LEU A 200 11.42 -17.74 2.28
N ILE A 201 11.95 -18.25 3.39
CA ILE A 201 11.20 -19.15 4.28
C ILE A 201 9.99 -18.42 4.88
N LYS A 202 10.14 -17.14 5.28
CA LYS A 202 8.99 -16.32 5.69
C LYS A 202 8.00 -16.13 4.54
N ALA A 203 8.47 -15.80 3.34
CA ALA A 203 7.62 -15.67 2.15
C ALA A 203 6.81 -16.95 1.85
N LEU A 204 7.46 -18.11 1.92
CA LEU A 204 6.81 -19.41 1.72
C LEU A 204 5.77 -19.71 2.80
N LYS A 205 6.04 -19.33 4.06
CA LYS A 205 5.05 -19.45 5.14
C LYS A 205 3.79 -18.64 4.81
N MET A 206 3.95 -17.39 4.40
CA MET A 206 2.84 -16.50 4.05
C MET A 206 2.04 -17.02 2.85
N ALA A 207 2.70 -17.50 1.80
CA ALA A 207 2.00 -18.11 0.65
C ALA A 207 1.15 -19.33 1.04
N LYS A 208 1.66 -20.17 1.97
CA LYS A 208 0.91 -21.33 2.47
C LYS A 208 -0.29 -20.92 3.32
N GLU A 209 -0.12 -19.94 4.19
CA GLU A 209 -1.18 -19.44 5.08
C GLU A 209 -2.27 -18.71 4.29
N GLY A 210 -1.90 -17.94 3.26
CA GLY A 210 -2.84 -17.29 2.35
C GLY A 210 -3.66 -18.26 1.49
N GLY A 211 -3.24 -19.53 1.39
CA GLY A 211 -3.96 -20.58 0.67
C GLY A 211 -3.82 -20.53 -0.86
N ASP A 212 -3.03 -19.62 -1.40
CA ASP A 212 -2.78 -19.50 -2.83
C ASP A 212 -1.69 -20.48 -3.27
N LYS A 213 -2.10 -21.52 -4.00
CA LYS A 213 -1.20 -22.56 -4.52
C LYS A 213 -0.22 -22.04 -5.58
N MET A 214 -0.61 -21.02 -6.35
CA MET A 214 0.28 -20.38 -7.32
C MET A 214 1.41 -19.66 -6.56
N MET A 215 1.08 -18.88 -5.54
CA MET A 215 2.08 -18.22 -4.68
C MET A 215 2.98 -19.22 -3.95
N GLU A 216 2.43 -20.37 -3.50
CA GLU A 216 3.22 -21.43 -2.87
C GLU A 216 4.27 -22.01 -3.84
N GLY A 217 3.88 -22.22 -5.10
CA GLY A 217 4.77 -22.66 -6.17
C GLY A 217 5.90 -21.68 -6.43
N GLU A 218 5.57 -20.39 -6.59
CA GLU A 218 6.54 -19.31 -6.79
C GLU A 218 7.49 -19.18 -5.60
N ALA A 219 6.97 -19.13 -4.37
CA ALA A 219 7.80 -19.02 -3.16
C ALA A 219 8.80 -20.19 -3.06
N THR A 220 8.34 -21.41 -3.37
CA THR A 220 9.17 -22.61 -3.39
C THR A 220 10.25 -22.52 -4.46
N TYR A 221 9.91 -22.01 -5.65
CA TYR A 221 10.86 -21.77 -6.73
C TYR A 221 11.95 -20.74 -6.30
N TYR A 222 11.58 -19.58 -5.78
CA TYR A 222 12.56 -18.57 -5.33
C TYR A 222 13.45 -19.09 -4.19
N LEU A 223 12.89 -19.83 -3.23
CA LEU A 223 13.66 -20.45 -2.16
C LEU A 223 14.71 -21.43 -2.72
N SER A 224 14.36 -22.22 -3.73
CA SER A 224 15.31 -23.14 -4.37
C SER A 224 16.47 -22.41 -5.04
N LEU A 225 16.23 -21.26 -5.67
CA LEU A 225 17.28 -20.43 -6.27
C LEU A 225 18.23 -19.90 -5.20
N ALA A 226 17.70 -19.46 -4.06
CA ALA A 226 18.53 -18.98 -2.95
C ALA A 226 19.45 -20.07 -2.38
N TYR A 227 18.96 -21.31 -2.24
CA TYR A 227 19.81 -22.45 -1.86
C TYR A 227 20.87 -22.78 -2.91
N HIS A 228 20.53 -22.67 -4.20
CA HIS A 228 21.51 -22.85 -5.27
C HIS A 228 22.62 -21.80 -5.19
N PHE A 229 22.27 -20.52 -5.01
CA PHE A 229 23.26 -19.46 -4.83
C PHE A 229 24.10 -19.62 -3.56
N ALA A 230 23.57 -20.25 -2.51
CA ALA A 230 24.32 -20.62 -1.31
C ALA A 230 25.25 -21.85 -1.50
N GLY A 231 25.23 -22.50 -2.66
CA GLY A 231 26.02 -23.71 -2.96
C GLY A 231 25.37 -25.03 -2.48
N GLU A 232 24.14 -24.99 -1.95
CA GLU A 232 23.42 -26.15 -1.45
C GLU A 232 22.61 -26.85 -2.57
N GLN A 233 23.32 -27.43 -3.52
CA GLN A 233 22.76 -27.99 -4.76
C GLN A 233 21.68 -29.06 -4.53
N GLN A 234 21.90 -30.00 -3.61
CA GLN A 234 20.94 -31.07 -3.32
C GLN A 234 19.64 -30.53 -2.70
N THR A 235 19.76 -29.58 -1.78
CA THR A 235 18.62 -28.90 -1.15
C THR A 235 17.83 -28.12 -2.19
N ALA A 236 18.51 -27.35 -3.05
CA ALA A 236 17.90 -26.60 -4.14
C ALA A 236 17.09 -27.51 -5.07
N LEU A 237 17.65 -28.62 -5.55
CA LEU A 237 16.94 -29.57 -6.42
C LEU A 237 15.71 -30.19 -5.75
N SER A 238 15.82 -30.55 -4.46
CA SER A 238 14.70 -31.12 -3.70
C SER A 238 13.53 -30.13 -3.60
N ILE A 239 13.83 -28.87 -3.26
CA ILE A 239 12.82 -27.80 -3.15
C ILE A 239 12.25 -27.46 -4.53
N LEU A 240 13.08 -27.37 -5.56
CA LEU A 240 12.66 -27.07 -6.94
C LEU A 240 11.74 -28.17 -7.50
N ASN A 241 11.98 -29.44 -7.17
CA ASN A 241 11.05 -30.52 -7.52
C ASN A 241 9.67 -30.36 -6.85
N THR A 242 9.61 -29.69 -5.70
CA THR A 242 8.34 -29.38 -5.03
C THR A 242 7.58 -28.29 -5.80
N SER A 243 8.24 -27.24 -6.28
CA SER A 243 7.56 -26.23 -7.12
C SER A 243 7.10 -26.80 -8.46
N VAL A 244 7.89 -27.68 -9.10
CA VAL A 244 7.46 -28.41 -10.32
C VAL A 244 6.17 -29.18 -10.09
N LYS A 245 6.03 -29.89 -8.96
CA LYS A 245 4.79 -30.62 -8.64
C LYS A 245 3.58 -29.68 -8.52
N ILE A 246 3.78 -28.52 -7.89
CA ILE A 246 2.73 -27.50 -7.74
C ILE A 246 2.34 -26.93 -9.11
N PHE A 247 3.30 -26.45 -9.90
CA PHE A 247 3.02 -25.91 -11.24
C PHE A 247 2.38 -26.96 -12.16
N THR A 248 2.79 -28.23 -12.05
CA THR A 248 2.15 -29.35 -12.76
C THR A 248 0.67 -29.48 -12.39
N ALA A 249 0.35 -29.46 -11.09
CA ALA A 249 -1.01 -29.57 -10.59
C ALA A 249 -1.90 -28.39 -11.01
N LEU A 250 -1.30 -27.20 -11.19
CA LEU A 250 -1.97 -25.98 -11.66
C LEU A 250 -2.01 -25.85 -13.19
N CYS A 251 -1.38 -26.78 -13.92
CA CYS A 251 -1.16 -26.68 -15.36
C CYS A 251 -0.46 -25.37 -15.80
N ASP A 252 0.42 -24.81 -14.95
CA ASP A 252 1.19 -23.61 -15.25
C ASP A 252 2.44 -23.93 -16.08
N SER A 253 2.31 -23.77 -17.40
CA SER A 253 3.41 -24.00 -18.35
C SER A 253 4.56 -23.00 -18.19
N ALA A 254 4.29 -21.78 -17.73
CA ALA A 254 5.31 -20.75 -17.56
C ALA A 254 6.18 -21.05 -16.34
N GLY A 255 5.56 -21.38 -15.20
CA GLY A 255 6.26 -21.83 -13.98
C GLY A 255 7.07 -23.10 -14.21
N LEU A 256 6.53 -24.08 -14.95
CA LEU A 256 7.28 -25.28 -15.35
C LEU A 256 8.50 -24.95 -16.20
N GLY A 257 8.36 -24.06 -17.18
CA GLY A 257 9.48 -23.60 -18.00
C GLY A 257 10.61 -23.01 -17.15
N ARG A 258 10.28 -22.08 -16.25
CA ARG A 258 11.25 -21.49 -15.30
C ARG A 258 11.92 -22.57 -14.44
N ALA A 259 11.13 -23.49 -13.88
CA ALA A 259 11.64 -24.52 -12.98
C ALA A 259 12.59 -25.49 -13.70
N TYR A 260 12.26 -25.96 -14.90
CA TYR A 260 13.15 -26.85 -15.66
C TYR A 260 14.43 -26.16 -16.12
N THR A 261 14.37 -24.88 -16.52
CA THR A 261 15.57 -24.09 -16.80
C THR A 261 16.47 -23.98 -15.57
N ALA A 262 15.89 -23.76 -14.39
CA ALA A 262 16.65 -23.74 -13.14
C ALA A 262 17.26 -25.12 -12.81
N ILE A 263 16.53 -26.24 -13.00
CA ILE A 263 17.08 -27.60 -12.81
C ILE A 263 18.29 -27.82 -13.72
N ALA A 264 18.16 -27.49 -15.01
CA ALA A 264 19.26 -27.65 -15.96
C ALA A 264 20.48 -26.84 -15.55
N LYS A 265 20.28 -25.59 -15.09
CA LYS A 265 21.38 -24.74 -14.59
C LYS A 265 22.03 -25.29 -13.32
N ILE A 266 21.26 -25.90 -12.43
CA ILE A 266 21.78 -26.47 -11.18
C ILE A 266 22.58 -27.75 -11.44
N LEU A 267 22.24 -28.52 -12.49
CA LEU A 267 22.90 -29.80 -12.81
C LEU A 267 24.18 -29.67 -13.65
N VAL A 268 24.45 -28.49 -14.21
CA VAL A 268 25.66 -28.16 -15.00
C VAL A 268 26.72 -27.57 -14.09
#